data_AF-A0A6I3J2R2-F1
#
_entry.id   AF-A0A6I3J2R2-F1
#
_cell.length_a   1.000
_cell.length_b   1.000
_cell.length_c   1.000
_cell.angle_alpha   90.00
_cell.angle_beta   90.00
_cell.angle_gamma   90.00
#
_symmetry.space_group_name_H-M   'P 1'
#
loop_
_entity.id
_entity.type
_entity.pdbx_description
1 polymer ?
#
loop_
_entity_poly.entity_id
_entity_poly.type
_entity_poly.pdbx_seq_one_letter_code
_entity_poly.pdbx_strand_id
1 'polypeptide(L)'
;MNKLFNVILGLGFLLILGAGIYQMVKPNLPPISTRDKQIAYLKEHEQEMTDYVKSQNPKVESVQWDWDSVKTKEVQPNAGGIPRGKKYKEVTIKGVFNNIERSNFRVGLKVSPTTGYPEMENIYLKSPFRVGGMLYE
;
A
#
# COMPACT_ATOMS: atom_id res chain seq x y z
N MET A 1 -21.35 -24.85 -21.43
CA MET A 1 -20.60 -23.81 -22.18
C MET A 1 -20.75 -22.46 -21.48
N ASN A 2 -19.86 -22.27 -20.50
CA ASN A 2 -19.24 -21.10 -19.89
C ASN A 2 -19.90 -19.72 -20.05
N LYS A 3 -20.86 -19.40 -19.15
CA LYS A 3 -21.31 -18.02 -18.89
C LYS A 3 -20.25 -17.12 -18.21
N LEU A 4 -19.10 -17.68 -17.83
CA LEU A 4 -18.00 -16.97 -17.17
C LEU A 4 -17.11 -16.14 -18.13
N PHE A 5 -17.16 -16.39 -19.44
CA PHE A 5 -16.26 -15.74 -20.40
C PHE A 5 -16.68 -14.30 -20.78
N ASN A 6 -17.95 -13.92 -20.57
CA ASN A 6 -18.46 -12.61 -20.97
C ASN A 6 -18.31 -11.52 -19.89
N VAL A 7 -17.98 -11.89 -18.64
CA VAL A 7 -17.83 -10.90 -17.55
C VAL A 7 -16.43 -10.25 -17.56
N ILE A 8 -15.42 -10.96 -18.06
CA ILE A 8 -14.03 -10.44 -18.12
C ILE A 8 -13.87 -9.36 -19.21
N LEU A 9 -14.62 -9.45 -20.32
CA LEU A 9 -14.57 -8.41 -21.36
C LEU A 9 -15.31 -7.11 -21.00
N GLY A 10 -16.27 -7.14 -20.07
CA GLY A 10 -17.02 -5.95 -19.66
C GLY A 10 -16.23 -5.00 -18.74
N LEU A 11 -15.34 -5.53 -17.89
CA LEU A 11 -14.54 -4.74 -16.95
C LEU A 11 -13.27 -4.16 -17.59
N GLY A 12 -12.68 -4.85 -18.58
CA GLY A 12 -11.53 -4.34 -19.33
C GLY A 12 -11.87 -3.15 -20.24
N PHE A 13 -13.13 -3.02 -20.70
CA PHE A 13 -13.55 -1.97 -21.61
C PHE A 13 -13.85 -0.62 -20.92
N LEU A 14 -14.17 -0.64 -19.62
CA LEU A 14 -14.45 0.57 -18.81
C LEU A 14 -13.18 1.41 -18.53
N LEU A 15 -11.99 0.80 -18.50
CA LEU A 15 -10.73 1.51 -18.32
C LEU A 15 -10.33 2.32 -19.57
N ILE A 16 -10.68 1.84 -20.77
CA ILE A 16 -10.34 2.49 -22.05
C ILE A 16 -11.19 3.75 -22.27
N LEU A 17 -12.47 3.72 -21.88
CA LEU A 17 -13.34 4.90 -21.95
C LEU A 17 -12.95 5.96 -20.90
N GLY A 18 -12.52 5.55 -19.71
CA GLY A 18 -12.06 6.48 -18.66
C GLY A 18 -10.86 7.33 -19.10
N ALA A 19 -9.85 6.73 -19.73
CA ALA A 19 -8.67 7.45 -20.23
C ALA A 19 -9.01 8.41 -21.38
N GLY A 20 -9.90 8.02 -22.30
CA GLY A 20 -10.32 8.85 -23.43
C GLY A 20 -11.13 10.08 -23.00
N ILE A 21 -12.04 9.93 -22.04
CA ILE A 21 -12.84 11.04 -21.49
C ILE A 21 -11.95 12.00 -20.68
N TYR A 22 -10.95 11.50 -19.96
CA TYR A 22 -10.01 12.31 -19.16
C TYR A 22 -9.17 13.28 -20.01
N GLN A 23 -8.80 12.89 -21.25
CA GLN A 23 -8.09 13.79 -22.16
C GLN A 23 -9.00 14.86 -22.78
N MET A 24 -10.28 14.57 -22.99
CA MET A 24 -11.26 15.53 -23.55
C MET A 24 -11.77 16.54 -22.52
N VAL A 25 -11.96 16.09 -21.28
CA VAL A 25 -12.42 16.92 -20.17
C VAL A 25 -11.25 17.03 -19.20
N LYS A 26 -10.21 17.82 -19.54
CA LYS A 26 -9.09 18.08 -18.62
C LYS A 26 -9.61 18.97 -17.51
N PRO A 27 -10.14 18.43 -16.39
CA PRO A 27 -10.76 19.28 -15.41
C PRO A 27 -9.63 20.05 -14.72
N ASN A 28 -9.90 21.26 -14.24
CA ASN A 28 -8.97 21.98 -13.37
C ASN A 28 -8.90 21.25 -12.02
N LEU A 29 -8.26 20.08 -11.99
CA LEU A 29 -7.98 19.37 -10.75
C LEU A 29 -6.97 20.21 -9.98
N PRO A 30 -7.18 20.42 -8.67
CA PRO A 30 -6.14 20.98 -7.84
C PRO A 30 -4.88 20.12 -7.95
N PRO A 31 -3.68 20.69 -7.77
CA PRO A 31 -2.45 19.92 -7.77
C PRO A 31 -2.58 18.71 -6.82
N ILE A 32 -2.40 17.51 -7.36
CA ILE A 32 -2.44 16.27 -6.57
C ILE A 32 -1.42 16.40 -5.43
N SER A 33 -1.87 16.20 -4.18
CA SER A 33 -0.99 16.31 -3.02
C SER A 33 0.11 15.24 -3.07
N THR A 34 1.26 15.49 -2.43
CA THR A 34 2.33 14.47 -2.34
C THR A 34 1.80 13.17 -1.74
N ARG A 35 0.87 13.24 -0.78
CA ARG A 35 0.23 12.08 -0.18
C ARG A 35 -0.59 11.29 -1.20
N ASP A 36 -1.39 11.97 -2.02
CA ASP A 36 -2.24 11.29 -3.00
C ASP A 36 -1.40 10.62 -4.11
N LYS A 37 -0.28 11.24 -4.51
CA LYS A 37 0.71 10.60 -5.41
C LYS A 37 1.30 9.34 -4.78
N GLN A 38 1.65 9.39 -3.50
CA GLN A 38 2.16 8.22 -2.78
C GLN A 38 1.10 7.12 -2.67
N ILE A 39 -0.16 7.44 -2.38
CA ILE A 39 -1.26 6.46 -2.34
C ILE A 39 -1.49 5.84 -3.72
N ALA A 40 -1.50 6.65 -4.79
CA ALA A 40 -1.64 6.14 -6.15
C ALA A 40 -0.51 5.15 -6.50
N TYR A 41 0.73 5.51 -6.17
CA TYR A 41 1.89 4.63 -6.34
C TYR A 41 1.75 3.32 -5.56
N LEU A 42 1.33 3.38 -4.29
CA LEU A 42 1.09 2.16 -3.50
C LEU A 42 0.00 1.28 -4.11
N LYS A 43 -1.07 1.85 -4.66
CA LYS A 43 -2.15 1.10 -5.33
C LYS A 43 -1.68 0.43 -6.63
N GLU A 44 -0.82 1.11 -7.39
CA GLU A 44 -0.19 0.53 -8.59
C GLU A 44 0.68 -0.70 -8.24
N HIS A 45 1.30 -0.68 -7.06
CA HIS A 45 2.16 -1.74 -6.54
C HIS A 45 1.48 -2.63 -5.47
N GLU A 46 0.14 -2.69 -5.44
CA GLU A 46 -0.60 -3.44 -4.42
C GLU A 46 -0.23 -4.93 -4.40
N GLN A 47 -0.02 -5.52 -5.58
CA GLN A 47 0.36 -6.94 -5.72
C GLN A 47 1.74 -7.21 -5.11
N GLU A 48 2.73 -6.36 -5.39
CA GLU A 48 4.10 -6.50 -4.85
C GLU A 48 4.10 -6.41 -3.32
N MET A 49 3.37 -5.45 -2.76
CA MET A 49 3.22 -5.34 -1.30
C MET A 49 2.50 -6.56 -0.70
N THR A 50 1.48 -7.07 -1.39
CA THR A 50 0.72 -8.24 -0.93
C THR A 50 1.58 -9.49 -0.93
N ASP A 51 2.37 -9.70 -1.98
CA ASP A 51 3.30 -10.83 -2.09
C ASP A 51 4.38 -10.76 -1.03
N TYR A 52 4.93 -9.57 -0.77
CA TYR A 52 5.81 -9.35 0.37
C TYR A 52 5.14 -9.78 1.68
N VAL A 53 3.95 -9.27 1.99
CA VAL A 53 3.24 -9.60 3.24
C VAL A 53 3.02 -11.11 3.40
N LYS A 54 2.59 -11.79 2.34
CA LYS A 54 2.39 -13.25 2.35
C LYS A 54 3.69 -14.02 2.55
N SER A 55 4.80 -13.53 1.99
CA SER A 55 6.12 -14.14 2.21
C SER A 55 6.58 -14.10 3.67
N GLN A 56 6.07 -13.15 4.47
CA GLN A 56 6.47 -12.99 5.87
C GLN A 56 5.77 -13.99 6.81
N ASN A 57 4.64 -14.55 6.41
CA ASN A 57 3.96 -15.59 7.15
C ASN A 57 3.13 -16.47 6.19
N PRO A 58 3.47 -17.77 6.01
CA PRO A 58 2.79 -18.65 5.07
C PRO A 58 1.31 -18.91 5.42
N LYS A 59 0.88 -18.62 6.65
CA LYS A 59 -0.53 -18.69 7.06
C LYS A 59 -1.36 -17.49 6.59
N VAL A 60 -0.73 -16.46 6.01
CA VAL A 60 -1.42 -15.32 5.41
C VAL A 60 -1.80 -15.67 3.97
N GLU A 61 -3.08 -15.91 3.76
CA GLU A 61 -3.65 -16.31 2.47
C GLU A 61 -4.17 -15.10 1.67
N SER A 62 -4.76 -14.12 2.37
CA SER A 62 -5.29 -12.89 1.78
C SER A 62 -4.91 -11.65 2.60
N VAL A 63 -4.83 -10.50 1.92
CA VAL A 63 -4.53 -9.20 2.53
C VAL A 63 -5.62 -8.21 2.10
N GLN A 64 -6.04 -7.35 3.02
CA GLN A 64 -6.95 -6.24 2.76
C GLN A 64 -6.32 -4.95 3.29
N TRP A 65 -6.00 -4.04 2.38
CA TRP A 65 -5.30 -2.79 2.70
C TRP A 65 -6.25 -1.69 3.18
N ASP A 66 -5.88 -1.01 4.25
CA ASP A 66 -6.56 0.19 4.74
C ASP A 66 -5.89 1.43 4.11
N TRP A 67 -6.38 1.84 2.93
CA TRP A 67 -5.82 2.98 2.18
C TRP A 67 -5.94 4.31 2.91
N ASP A 68 -6.95 4.45 3.78
CA ASP A 68 -7.15 5.66 4.58
C ASP A 68 -6.11 5.75 5.71
N SER A 69 -5.54 4.62 6.13
CA SER A 69 -4.45 4.57 7.10
C SER A 69 -3.09 5.05 6.58
N VAL A 70 -2.96 5.32 5.27
CA VAL A 70 -1.69 5.76 4.68
C VAL A 70 -1.23 7.07 5.30
N LYS A 71 -0.03 7.01 5.91
CA LYS A 71 0.60 8.14 6.61
C LYS A 71 2.06 8.24 6.24
N THR A 72 2.51 9.46 5.99
CA THR A 72 3.91 9.80 5.75
C THR A 72 4.46 10.51 6.97
N LYS A 73 5.64 10.09 7.44
CA LYS A 73 6.30 10.70 8.60
C LYS A 73 7.81 10.78 8.40
N GLU A 74 8.43 11.75 9.06
CA GLU A 74 9.88 11.77 9.22
C GLU A 74 10.27 10.85 10.39
N VAL A 75 11.26 10.01 10.17
CA VAL A 75 11.79 9.06 11.14
C VAL A 75 13.23 9.46 11.47
N GLN A 76 13.50 9.64 12.76
CA GLN A 76 14.86 9.71 13.29
C GLN A 76 15.24 8.31 13.79
N PRO A 77 16.15 7.60 13.11
CA PRO A 77 16.69 6.37 13.66
C PRO A 77 17.33 6.67 15.03
N ASN A 78 17.19 5.74 15.96
CA ASN A 78 17.75 5.84 17.30
C ASN A 78 18.20 4.47 17.80
N ALA A 79 19.17 4.49 18.70
CA ALA A 79 19.62 3.31 19.43
C ALA A 79 19.35 3.55 20.92
N GLY A 80 18.29 2.95 21.46
CA GLY A 80 17.87 3.15 22.86
C GLY A 80 17.45 4.59 23.15
N GLY A 81 16.80 5.27 22.19
CA GLY A 81 16.37 6.67 22.34
C GLY A 81 17.44 7.70 21.98
N ILE A 82 18.69 7.31 21.76
CA ILE A 82 19.76 8.21 21.29
C ILE A 82 19.67 8.33 19.76
N PRO A 83 19.40 9.53 19.20
CA PRO A 83 19.35 9.73 17.76
C PRO A 83 20.65 9.27 17.07
N ARG A 84 20.52 8.39 16.08
CA ARG A 84 21.62 7.87 15.28
C ARG A 84 21.25 7.92 13.81
N GLY A 85 22.22 8.25 12.96
CA GLY A 85 22.03 8.29 11.51
C GLY A 85 21.18 9.48 11.03
N LYS A 86 21.03 9.57 9.71
CA LYS A 86 20.25 10.64 9.07
C LYS A 86 18.75 10.35 9.19
N LYS A 87 17.97 11.41 9.33
CA LYS A 87 16.52 11.34 9.22
C LYS A 87 16.11 10.90 7.82
N TYR A 88 14.98 10.21 7.72
CA TYR A 88 14.40 9.80 6.45
C TYR A 88 12.88 9.89 6.53
N LYS A 89 12.21 9.97 5.36
CA LYS A 89 10.75 9.90 5.29
C LYS A 89 10.32 8.45 5.10
N GLU A 90 9.22 8.08 5.73
CA GLU A 90 8.61 6.77 5.67
C GLU A 90 7.13 6.92 5.38
N VAL A 91 6.60 6.11 4.46
CA VAL A 91 5.16 5.86 4.32
C VAL A 91 4.82 4.58 5.07
N THR A 92 3.75 4.63 5.86
CA THR A 92 3.21 3.46 6.56
C THR A 92 1.76 3.24 6.17
N ILE A 93 1.37 1.97 6.03
CA ILE A 93 0.00 1.55 5.73
C ILE A 93 -0.33 0.32 6.57
N LYS A 94 -1.57 0.28 7.07
CA LYS A 94 -2.12 -0.86 7.81
C LYS A 94 -2.86 -1.78 6.86
N GLY A 95 -3.00 -3.04 7.28
CA GLY A 95 -3.92 -3.97 6.65
C GLY A 95 -4.48 -4.96 7.67
N VAL A 96 -5.48 -5.69 7.21
CA VAL A 96 -6.02 -6.91 7.84
C VAL A 96 -5.74 -8.09 6.91
N PHE A 97 -5.81 -9.31 7.43
CA PHE A 97 -5.50 -10.51 6.67
C PHE A 97 -6.52 -11.62 6.89
N ASN A 98 -6.59 -12.55 5.94
CA ASN A 98 -7.47 -13.73 5.95
C ASN A 98 -8.95 -13.42 6.20
N ASN A 99 -9.41 -12.20 5.89
CA ASN A 99 -10.76 -11.72 6.21
C ASN A 99 -11.10 -11.79 7.71
N ILE A 100 -10.10 -11.76 8.59
CA ILE A 100 -10.29 -11.76 10.05
C ILE A 100 -10.43 -10.31 10.51
N GLU A 101 -11.63 -9.91 10.95
CA GLU A 101 -11.96 -8.53 11.34
C GLU A 101 -11.00 -7.95 12.39
N ARG A 102 -10.62 -8.76 13.39
CA ARG A 102 -9.71 -8.35 14.47
C ARG A 102 -8.25 -8.61 14.17
N SER A 103 -7.91 -8.93 12.93
CA SER A 103 -6.52 -9.06 12.52
C SER A 103 -5.93 -7.68 12.24
N ASN A 104 -4.61 -7.55 12.36
CA ASN A 104 -3.92 -6.35 11.90
C ASN A 104 -2.43 -6.62 11.69
N PHE A 105 -1.85 -5.83 10.79
CA PHE A 105 -0.42 -5.66 10.64
C PHE A 105 -0.16 -4.23 10.11
N ARG A 106 1.13 -3.88 9.98
CA ARG A 106 1.56 -2.61 9.39
C ARG A 106 2.84 -2.82 8.64
N VAL A 107 2.91 -2.28 7.42
CA VAL A 107 4.15 -2.19 6.65
C VAL A 107 4.65 -0.75 6.64
N GLY A 108 5.96 -0.61 6.50
CA GLY A 108 6.65 0.64 6.26
C GLY A 108 7.44 0.56 4.96
N LEU A 109 7.50 1.66 4.23
CA LEU A 109 8.34 1.85 3.06
C LEU A 109 9.12 3.16 3.24
N LYS A 110 10.42 3.14 2.97
CA LYS A 110 11.20 4.38 2.89
C LYS A 110 10.74 5.18 1.68
N VAL A 111 10.79 6.50 1.80
CA VAL A 111 10.50 7.41 0.70
C VAL A 111 11.82 7.93 0.15
N SER A 112 12.00 7.79 -1.16
CA SER A 112 13.18 8.30 -1.85
C SER A 112 13.28 9.82 -1.67
N PRO A 113 14.42 10.35 -1.20
CA PRO A 113 14.62 11.80 -1.09
C PRO A 113 14.66 12.50 -2.45
N THR A 114 14.95 11.75 -3.52
CA THR A 114 15.08 12.28 -4.89
C THR A 114 13.73 12.30 -5.61
N THR A 115 12.99 11.19 -5.56
CA THR A 115 11.74 11.07 -6.32
C THR A 115 10.49 11.39 -5.49
N GLY A 116 10.57 11.30 -4.17
CA GLY A 116 9.43 11.47 -3.26
C GLY A 116 8.46 10.28 -3.22
N TYR A 117 8.76 9.19 -3.93
CA TYR A 117 7.96 7.95 -3.94
C TYR A 117 8.46 6.92 -2.91
N PRO A 118 7.56 6.04 -2.42
CA PRO A 118 7.95 4.85 -1.67
C PRO A 118 8.91 3.96 -2.47
N GLU A 119 9.88 3.35 -1.80
CA GLU A 119 10.84 2.41 -2.40
C GLU A 119 10.38 0.98 -2.09
N MET A 120 9.86 0.26 -3.09
CA MET A 120 9.30 -1.08 -2.91
C MET A 120 10.34 -2.12 -2.48
N GLU A 121 11.58 -2.00 -2.95
CA GLU A 121 12.72 -2.81 -2.52
C GLU A 121 12.99 -2.71 -1.00
N ASN A 122 12.51 -1.65 -0.36
CA ASN A 122 12.70 -1.35 1.06
C ASN A 122 11.41 -1.49 1.88
N ILE A 123 10.48 -2.34 1.46
CA ILE A 123 9.32 -2.69 2.27
C ILE A 123 9.71 -3.52 3.49
N TYR A 124 9.11 -3.22 4.65
CA TYR A 124 9.31 -4.01 5.86
C TYR A 124 8.07 -4.06 6.76
N LEU A 125 7.93 -5.16 7.50
CA LEU A 125 6.95 -5.25 8.58
C LEU A 125 7.31 -4.30 9.73
N LYS A 126 6.44 -3.32 9.98
CA LYS A 126 6.55 -2.37 11.09
C LYS A 126 5.91 -2.89 12.37
N SER A 127 4.94 -3.78 12.25
CA SER A 127 4.36 -4.51 13.37
C SER A 127 4.12 -5.96 12.96
N PRO A 128 4.19 -6.91 13.91
CA PRO A 128 3.88 -8.30 13.61
C PRO A 128 2.41 -8.47 13.25
N PHE A 129 2.08 -9.63 12.69
CA PHE A 129 0.71 -10.08 12.50
C PHE A 129 0.06 -10.34 13.87
N ARG A 130 -1.13 -9.80 14.08
CA ARG A 130 -1.90 -10.02 15.31
C ARG A 130 -3.35 -10.33 15.01
N VAL A 131 -3.99 -11.12 15.88
CA VAL A 131 -5.45 -11.34 15.92
C VAL A 131 -5.94 -11.04 17.34
N GLY A 132 -6.88 -10.11 17.47
CA GLY A 132 -7.42 -9.74 18.79
C GLY A 132 -6.39 -9.13 19.75
N GLY A 133 -5.24 -8.67 19.23
CA GLY A 133 -4.11 -8.16 20.02
C GLY A 133 -3.04 -9.20 20.33
N MET A 134 -3.31 -10.49 20.13
CA MET A 134 -2.36 -11.58 20.31
C MET A 134 -1.52 -11.77 19.05
N LEU A 135 -0.27 -12.23 19.20
CA LEU A 135 0.58 -12.59 18.06
C LEU A 135 -0.07 -13.71 17.26
N TYR A 136 0.00 -13.60 15.94
CA TYR A 136 -0.43 -14.63 15.01
C TYR A 136 0.80 -15.38 14.49
N GLU A 137 1.03 -16.55 15.08
CA GLU A 137 2.10 -17.48 14.73
C GLU A 137 1.66 -18.45 13.64
#